data_AF-A0A1W2C5Z4-F1
#
_entry.id   AF-A0A1W2C5Z4-F1
#
_cell.length_a   1.000
_cell.length_b   1.000
_cell.length_c   1.000
_cell.angle_alpha   90.00
_cell.angle_beta   90.00
_cell.angle_gamma   90.00
#
_symmetry.space_group_name_H-M   'P 1'
#
loop_
_entity.id
_entity.type
_entity.pdbx_description
1 polymer ?
#
loop_
_entity_poly.entity_id
_entity_poly.type
_entity_poly.pdbx_seq_one_letter_code
_entity_poly.pdbx_strand_id
1 'polypeptide(L)'
;MKSFLNYLKQYGCYFDFYRNQKLIVHLFKCIMKNVTFYLSILTLPLLFSCNQVEKKNKKVIDSLSKVVSKECFTAIDEKDTAHLSINNLASGNVNGNLLIKYIDKGKNEGTIEGAYKGDTLFVDFTFKIGTVNKTIYKNPLAFLKKDGKLILGVGRIETSVGRSYFVKGMPIRFDKGRFNFLPTDCKD
;
A
#
# COMPACT_ATOMS: atom_id res chain seq x y z
N MET A 1 -44.55 -5.83 0.96
CA MET A 1 -44.44 -4.38 0.61
C MET A 1 -45.19 -3.43 1.55
N LYS A 2 -46.36 -3.78 2.10
CA LYS A 2 -47.09 -2.90 3.05
C LYS A 2 -46.47 -2.77 4.46
N SER A 3 -45.55 -3.65 4.85
CA SER A 3 -44.86 -3.59 6.16
C SER A 3 -43.67 -2.63 6.18
N PHE A 4 -43.00 -2.38 5.05
CA PHE A 4 -41.86 -1.46 4.96
C PHE A 4 -42.31 0.01 4.89
N LEU A 5 -43.51 0.27 4.35
CA LEU A 5 -44.10 1.61 4.22
C LEU A 5 -44.62 2.21 5.54
N ASN A 6 -44.87 1.41 6.58
CA ASN A 6 -45.25 1.93 7.89
C ASN A 6 -44.05 2.30 8.77
N TYR A 7 -42.86 1.78 8.48
CA TYR A 7 -41.63 2.13 9.21
C TYR A 7 -41.08 3.50 8.81
N LEU A 8 -41.31 3.92 7.56
CA LEU A 8 -40.82 5.20 7.02
C LEU A 8 -41.71 6.42 7.36
N LYS A 9 -42.91 6.21 7.92
CA LYS A 9 -43.79 7.31 8.40
C LYS A 9 -43.42 7.86 9.78
N GLN A 10 -42.53 7.20 10.53
CA GLN A 10 -42.15 7.61 11.88
C GLN A 10 -40.97 8.59 11.93
N TYR A 11 -40.29 8.84 10.80
CA TYR A 11 -39.15 9.77 10.70
C TYR A 11 -39.36 10.90 9.69
N GLY A 12 -40.60 11.14 9.24
CA GLY A 12 -40.97 12.36 8.50
C GLY A 12 -40.18 12.62 7.22
N CYS A 13 -39.68 11.59 6.53
CA CYS A 13 -39.00 11.74 5.24
C CYS A 13 -39.94 11.25 4.13
N TYR A 14 -40.52 12.18 3.37
CA TYR A 14 -41.31 11.86 2.18
C TYR A 14 -40.37 11.76 0.96
N PHE A 15 -40.52 10.69 0.18
CA PHE A 15 -39.85 10.51 -1.11
C PHE A 15 -40.88 10.84 -2.20
N ASP A 16 -40.81 12.03 -2.79
CA ASP A 16 -41.52 12.32 -4.03
C ASP A 16 -40.61 12.03 -5.23
N PHE A 17 -41.10 11.19 -6.14
CA PHE A 17 -40.45 10.90 -7.42
C PHE A 17 -41.35 11.41 -8.55
N TYR A 18 -40.70 11.98 -9.59
CA TYR A 18 -41.20 12.61 -10.84
C TYR A 18 -41.54 14.12 -10.74
N ARG A 19 -41.21 15.00 -11.70
CA ARG A 19 -40.59 14.91 -13.04
C ARG A 19 -40.24 16.34 -13.52
N ASN A 20 -39.09 16.47 -14.19
CA ASN A 20 -38.63 17.53 -15.12
C ASN A 20 -38.03 18.88 -14.63
N GLN A 21 -36.75 19.05 -15.01
CA GLN A 21 -35.99 20.26 -15.40
C GLN A 21 -35.81 21.43 -14.40
N LYS A 22 -34.72 21.39 -13.64
CA LYS A 22 -33.58 22.36 -13.63
C LYS A 22 -32.79 22.20 -12.32
N LEU A 23 -31.48 22.02 -12.46
CA LEU A 23 -30.55 21.65 -11.38
C LEU A 23 -30.28 22.86 -10.46
N ILE A 24 -30.72 22.79 -9.20
CA ILE A 24 -30.46 23.77 -8.14
C ILE A 24 -29.39 23.21 -7.19
N VAL A 25 -28.47 24.10 -6.81
CA VAL A 25 -27.38 23.93 -5.84
C VAL A 25 -27.92 23.46 -4.47
N HIS A 26 -27.47 22.30 -3.98
CA HIS A 26 -27.78 21.82 -2.64
C HIS A 26 -26.91 22.51 -1.59
N LEU A 27 -27.47 23.52 -0.92
CA LEU A 27 -27.07 23.94 0.42
C LEU A 27 -28.05 23.32 1.42
N PHE A 28 -27.65 22.23 2.09
CA PHE A 28 -28.39 21.73 3.26
C PHE A 28 -28.05 22.60 4.47
N LYS A 29 -28.97 23.49 4.84
CA LYS A 29 -28.97 24.19 6.12
C LYS A 29 -29.97 23.48 7.03
N CYS A 30 -29.46 22.63 7.93
CA CYS A 30 -30.29 22.02 8.97
C CYS A 30 -30.31 22.96 10.19
N ILE A 31 -31.46 23.58 10.47
CA ILE A 31 -31.69 24.44 11.64
C ILE A 31 -32.18 23.53 12.77
N MET A 32 -31.40 23.39 13.83
CA MET A 32 -31.78 22.73 15.08
C MET A 32 -32.76 23.63 15.86
N LYS A 33 -33.94 23.10 16.19
CA LYS A 33 -34.88 23.71 17.13
C LYS A 33 -35.02 22.77 18.34
N ASN A 34 -34.80 23.33 19.53
CA ASN A 34 -35.07 22.77 20.87
C ASN A 34 -33.97 21.88 21.50
N VAL A 35 -32.96 22.57 22.04
CA VAL A 35 -31.80 22.06 22.80
C VAL A 35 -32.04 22.18 24.32
N THR A 36 -33.18 21.71 24.82
CA THR A 36 -33.50 21.81 26.26
C THR A 36 -34.05 20.54 26.90
N PHE A 37 -34.04 19.40 26.22
CA PHE A 37 -34.58 18.15 26.76
C PHE A 37 -33.60 16.97 26.88
N TYR A 38 -32.30 17.18 26.62
CA TYR A 38 -31.27 16.15 26.69
C TYR A 38 -30.26 16.36 27.84
N LEU A 39 -30.73 16.80 29.01
CA LEU A 39 -29.87 17.05 30.19
C LEU A 39 -30.21 16.20 31.44
N SER A 40 -30.90 15.05 31.28
CA SER A 40 -31.35 14.23 32.42
C SER A 40 -30.92 12.75 32.38
N ILE A 41 -29.96 12.35 31.54
CA ILE A 41 -29.39 10.98 31.58
C ILE A 41 -27.88 11.10 31.79
N LEU A 42 -27.52 11.57 32.98
CA LEU A 42 -26.17 11.54 33.52
C LEU A 42 -26.21 10.88 34.90
N THR A 43 -26.33 9.56 34.94
CA THR A 43 -25.87 8.73 36.07
C THR A 43 -25.46 7.34 35.57
N LEU A 44 -24.14 7.09 35.65
CA LEU A 44 -23.34 5.86 35.61
C LEU A 44 -24.04 4.52 35.29
N PRO A 45 -23.42 3.71 34.40
CA PRO A 45 -22.43 2.74 34.89
C PRO A 45 -21.05 3.03 34.28
N LEU A 46 -20.06 3.35 35.10
CA LEU A 46 -19.05 2.39 35.59
C LEU A 46 -18.33 1.65 34.44
N LEU A 47 -17.18 2.22 34.08
CA LEU A 47 -15.89 1.51 33.94
C LEU A 47 -15.95 0.08 33.39
N PHE A 48 -16.20 -0.06 32.09
CA PHE A 48 -15.61 -1.17 31.31
C PHE A 48 -14.58 -0.60 30.33
N SER A 49 -13.49 -0.05 30.88
CA SER A 49 -12.26 0.16 30.09
C SER A 49 -11.50 -1.16 30.07
N CYS A 50 -11.79 -1.98 29.06
CA CYS A 50 -11.04 -3.21 28.83
C CYS A 50 -9.72 -2.86 28.12
N ASN A 51 -8.67 -2.59 28.90
CA ASN A 51 -7.28 -2.51 28.43
C ASN A 51 -6.71 -3.90 28.06
N GLN A 52 -7.31 -4.61 27.10
CA GLN A 52 -6.79 -5.90 26.60
C GLN A 52 -6.53 -5.93 25.09
N VAL A 53 -6.70 -4.81 24.38
CA VAL A 53 -6.50 -4.76 22.92
C VAL A 53 -5.01 -4.80 22.54
N GLU A 54 -4.11 -4.31 23.39
CA GLU A 54 -2.69 -4.18 23.04
C GLU A 54 -1.91 -5.51 23.02
N LYS A 55 -2.18 -6.44 23.95
CA LYS A 55 -1.39 -7.68 24.07
C LYS A 55 -1.72 -8.73 23.00
N LYS A 56 -2.99 -8.85 22.59
CA LYS A 56 -3.38 -9.77 21.51
C LYS A 56 -2.90 -9.27 20.14
N ASN A 57 -2.99 -7.97 19.88
CA ASN A 57 -2.62 -7.40 18.59
C ASN A 57 -1.09 -7.40 18.38
N LYS A 58 -0.31 -7.08 19.43
CA LYS A 58 1.15 -7.11 19.37
C LYS A 58 1.72 -8.51 19.04
N LYS A 59 1.18 -9.57 19.64
CA LYS A 59 1.64 -10.95 19.40
C LYS A 59 1.33 -11.42 17.97
N VAL A 60 0.19 -11.01 17.43
CA VAL A 60 -0.19 -11.32 16.04
C VAL A 60 0.68 -10.54 15.05
N ILE A 61 0.85 -9.23 15.25
CA ILE A 61 1.71 -8.39 14.39
C ILE A 61 3.17 -8.88 14.39
N ASP A 62 3.71 -9.25 15.56
CA ASP A 62 5.07 -9.79 15.69
C ASP A 62 5.22 -11.12 14.93
N SER A 63 4.23 -12.01 15.03
CA SER A 63 4.22 -13.27 14.27
C SER A 63 4.18 -13.08 12.75
N LEU A 64 3.46 -12.07 12.25
CA LEU A 64 3.32 -11.78 10.81
C LEU A 64 4.54 -11.05 10.22
N SER A 65 5.29 -10.34 11.06
CA SER A 65 6.49 -9.59 10.69
C SER A 65 7.76 -10.45 10.76
N LYS A 66 7.65 -11.67 11.29
CA LYS A 66 8.76 -12.62 11.37
C LYS A 66 9.26 -12.99 9.98
N VAL A 67 10.57 -12.83 9.77
CA VAL A 67 11.26 -13.30 8.56
C VAL A 67 11.29 -14.83 8.58
N VAL A 68 10.77 -15.46 7.53
CA VAL A 68 10.74 -16.93 7.37
C VAL A 68 11.83 -17.43 6.43
N SER A 69 12.28 -16.59 5.49
CA SER A 69 13.45 -16.88 4.65
C SER A 69 14.09 -15.59 4.15
N LYS A 70 15.39 -15.66 3.86
CA LYS A 70 16.19 -14.58 3.29
C LYS A 70 16.82 -15.09 1.99
N GLU A 71 16.63 -14.36 0.91
CA GLU A 71 17.21 -14.65 -0.42
C GLU A 71 18.02 -13.43 -0.86
N CYS A 72 19.18 -13.64 -1.48
CA CYS A 72 20.02 -12.55 -1.99
C CYS A 72 20.38 -12.80 -3.45
N PHE A 73 20.48 -11.71 -4.20
CA PHE A 73 20.75 -11.74 -5.62
C PHE A 73 21.71 -10.63 -6.04
N THR A 74 22.47 -10.89 -7.11
CA THR A 74 23.28 -9.88 -7.80
C THR A 74 22.93 -9.83 -9.27
N ALA A 75 23.05 -8.65 -9.88
CA ALA A 75 22.96 -8.48 -11.33
C ALA A 75 24.10 -7.59 -11.82
N ILE A 76 24.57 -7.85 -13.03
CA ILE A 76 25.56 -7.04 -13.73
C ILE A 76 24.97 -6.74 -15.12
N ASP A 77 24.96 -5.47 -15.49
CA ASP A 77 24.57 -5.00 -16.83
C ASP A 77 25.66 -4.07 -17.32
N GLU A 78 26.48 -4.55 -18.25
CA GLU A 78 27.74 -3.92 -18.66
C GLU A 78 28.66 -3.60 -17.47
N LYS A 79 28.72 -2.34 -17.04
CA LYS A 79 29.51 -1.85 -15.90
C LYS A 79 28.67 -1.56 -14.66
N ASP A 80 27.35 -1.51 -14.80
CA ASP A 80 26.44 -1.25 -13.69
C ASP A 80 26.21 -2.54 -12.89
N THR A 81 26.08 -2.41 -11.58
CA THR A 81 25.86 -3.55 -10.68
C THR A 81 24.64 -3.33 -9.80
N ALA A 82 23.94 -4.41 -9.46
CA ALA A 82 22.84 -4.37 -8.53
C ALA A 82 22.94 -5.51 -7.50
N HIS A 83 22.56 -5.21 -6.26
CA HIS A 83 22.45 -6.16 -5.17
C HIS A 83 21.05 -6.05 -4.57
N LEU A 84 20.37 -7.18 -4.45
CA LEU A 84 19.00 -7.28 -3.95
C LEU A 84 18.97 -8.29 -2.81
N SER A 85 18.46 -7.89 -1.65
CA SER A 85 18.08 -8.81 -0.58
C SER A 85 16.57 -8.82 -0.41
N ILE A 86 16.01 -10.01 -0.20
CA ILE A 86 14.59 -10.26 -0.04
C ILE A 86 14.42 -11.04 1.26
N ASN A 87 13.67 -10.47 2.19
CA ASN A 87 13.14 -11.17 3.35
C ASN A 87 11.68 -11.52 3.07
N ASN A 88 11.38 -12.81 3.03
CA ASN A 88 10.00 -13.28 2.97
C ASN A 88 9.45 -13.29 4.41
N LEU A 89 8.29 -12.68 4.62
CA LEU A 89 7.65 -12.59 5.93
C LEU A 89 6.58 -13.67 6.08
N ALA A 90 6.29 -14.07 7.31
CA ALA A 90 5.24 -15.05 7.61
C ALA A 90 3.84 -14.60 7.12
N SER A 91 3.63 -13.29 6.96
CA SER A 91 2.41 -12.71 6.37
C SER A 91 2.25 -12.94 4.86
N GLY A 92 3.29 -13.41 4.16
CA GLY A 92 3.34 -13.49 2.70
C GLY A 92 3.82 -12.19 2.03
N ASN A 93 4.02 -11.12 2.80
CA ASN A 93 4.68 -9.91 2.33
C ASN A 93 6.20 -10.10 2.23
N VAL A 94 6.83 -9.20 1.50
CA VAL A 94 8.27 -9.12 1.31
C VAL A 94 8.76 -7.75 1.74
N ASN A 95 9.89 -7.71 2.43
CA ASN A 95 10.71 -6.51 2.55
C ASN A 95 12.18 -6.81 2.23
N GLY A 96 13.04 -5.80 2.15
CA GLY A 96 14.45 -6.02 1.87
C GLY A 96 15.16 -4.76 1.43
N ASN A 97 16.37 -4.93 0.89
CA ASN A 97 17.21 -3.82 0.43
C ASN A 97 17.56 -3.99 -1.05
N LEU A 98 17.64 -2.87 -1.76
CA LEU A 98 18.11 -2.81 -3.12
C LEU A 98 19.16 -1.71 -3.24
N LEU A 99 20.31 -2.10 -3.78
CA LEU A 99 21.40 -1.22 -4.13
C LEU A 99 21.67 -1.38 -5.63
N ILE A 100 21.55 -0.29 -6.37
CA ILE A 100 21.98 -0.22 -7.78
C ILE A 100 23.12 0.79 -7.86
N LYS A 101 24.26 0.37 -8.37
CA LYS A 101 25.43 1.21 -8.63
C LYS A 101 25.54 1.42 -10.13
N TYR A 102 25.33 2.65 -10.54
CA TYR A 102 25.58 3.12 -11.89
C TYR A 102 26.99 3.70 -11.95
N ILE A 103 27.78 3.28 -12.93
CA ILE A 103 29.16 3.76 -13.04
C ILE A 103 29.22 5.29 -13.22
N ASP A 104 28.32 5.85 -14.04
CA ASP A 104 28.33 7.28 -14.39
C ASP A 104 27.31 8.13 -13.62
N LYS A 105 26.34 7.50 -12.94
CA LYS A 105 25.20 8.20 -12.29
C LYS A 105 25.19 8.07 -10.76
N GLY A 106 26.21 7.44 -10.18
CA GLY A 106 26.28 7.17 -8.75
C GLY A 106 25.41 5.97 -8.34
N LYS A 107 24.89 5.96 -7.11
CA LYS A 107 24.12 4.82 -6.58
C LYS A 107 22.71 5.20 -6.13
N ASN A 108 21.78 4.28 -6.34
CA ASN A 108 20.47 4.28 -5.71
C ASN A 108 20.47 3.17 -4.64
N GLU A 109 20.33 3.55 -3.38
CA GLU A 109 20.34 2.64 -2.24
C GLU A 109 19.11 2.87 -1.38
N GLY A 110 18.39 1.80 -1.07
CA GLY A 110 17.14 1.91 -0.34
C GLY A 110 16.48 0.57 -0.03
N THR A 111 15.21 0.63 0.38
CA THR A 111 14.42 -0.53 0.80
C THR A 111 13.37 -0.89 -0.22
N ILE A 112 13.00 -2.17 -0.26
CA ILE A 112 11.86 -2.67 -1.03
C ILE A 112 10.78 -3.20 -0.09
N GLU A 113 9.53 -2.98 -0.44
CA GLU A 113 8.37 -3.55 0.25
C GLU A 113 7.31 -3.98 -0.77
N GLY A 114 6.73 -5.15 -0.60
CA GLY A 114 5.70 -5.63 -1.52
C GLY A 114 5.30 -7.08 -1.30
N ALA A 115 4.90 -7.77 -2.36
CA ALA A 115 4.44 -9.15 -2.29
C ALA A 115 4.53 -9.87 -3.64
N TYR A 116 4.54 -11.20 -3.59
CA TYR A 116 4.41 -12.04 -4.78
C TYR A 116 2.96 -12.10 -5.25
N LYS A 117 2.78 -12.10 -6.57
CA LYS A 117 1.53 -12.47 -7.26
C LYS A 117 1.87 -13.52 -8.29
N GLY A 118 1.62 -14.78 -7.95
CA GLY A 118 2.13 -15.92 -8.74
C GLY A 118 3.66 -15.94 -8.70
N ASP A 119 4.27 -15.96 -9.88
CA ASP A 119 5.72 -15.98 -10.08
C ASP A 119 6.37 -14.58 -10.04
N THR A 120 5.57 -13.52 -9.97
CA THR A 120 6.07 -12.15 -10.10
C THR A 120 6.05 -11.44 -8.74
N LEU A 121 7.21 -10.96 -8.30
CA LEU A 121 7.36 -10.09 -7.14
C LEU A 121 7.12 -8.64 -7.53
N PHE A 122 6.11 -8.01 -6.93
CA PHE A 122 5.83 -6.58 -7.09
C PHE A 122 6.25 -5.86 -5.82
N VAL A 123 7.10 -4.83 -5.95
CA VAL A 123 7.58 -4.04 -4.80
C VAL A 123 7.62 -2.55 -5.09
N ASP A 124 7.49 -1.74 -4.05
CA ASP A 124 7.85 -0.33 -4.05
C ASP A 124 9.29 -0.19 -3.56
N PHE A 125 10.18 0.31 -4.42
CA PHE A 125 11.56 0.66 -4.07
C PHE A 125 11.63 2.10 -3.58
N THR A 126 11.98 2.27 -2.32
CA THR A 126 12.10 3.57 -1.65
C THR A 126 13.56 3.92 -1.44
N PHE A 127 14.03 5.01 -2.04
CA PHE A 127 15.41 5.50 -1.90
C PHE A 127 15.45 7.03 -1.76
N LYS A 128 16.58 7.54 -1.26
CA LYS A 128 16.78 8.97 -1.00
C LYS A 128 17.91 9.51 -1.86
N ILE A 129 17.69 10.65 -2.50
CA ILE A 129 18.73 11.41 -3.22
C ILE A 129 18.92 12.76 -2.53
N GLY A 130 20.16 13.24 -2.51
CA GLY A 130 20.55 14.53 -1.93
C GLY A 130 21.17 14.39 -0.54
N THR A 131 22.08 15.31 -0.20
CA THR A 131 22.78 15.33 1.10
C THR A 131 22.08 16.25 2.10
N VAL A 132 21.70 17.46 1.66
CA VAL A 132 21.06 18.49 2.50
C VAL A 132 19.53 18.41 2.43
N ASN A 133 18.94 18.52 1.23
CA ASN A 133 17.50 18.41 1.00
C ASN A 133 17.17 17.03 0.42
N LYS A 134 17.03 16.01 1.28
CA LYS A 134 16.79 14.63 0.87
C LYS A 134 15.40 14.47 0.22
N THR A 135 15.36 14.22 -1.08
CA THR A 135 14.13 13.85 -1.79
C THR A 135 13.93 12.34 -1.69
N ILE A 136 12.75 11.91 -1.26
CA ILE A 136 12.36 10.50 -1.18
C ILE A 136 11.66 10.13 -2.48
N TYR A 137 12.12 9.07 -3.14
CA TYR A 137 11.50 8.49 -4.32
C TYR A 137 10.91 7.13 -3.96
N LYS A 138 9.72 6.83 -4.49
CA LYS A 138 9.07 5.52 -4.39
C LYS A 138 8.72 5.02 -5.78
N ASN A 139 9.51 4.08 -6.28
CA ASN A 139 9.41 3.56 -7.64
C ASN A 139 8.92 2.11 -7.65
N PRO A 140 7.88 1.78 -8.44
CA PRO A 140 7.36 0.44 -8.51
C PRO A 140 8.31 -0.42 -9.36
N LEU A 141 8.62 -1.61 -8.88
CA LEU A 141 9.43 -2.60 -9.58
C LEU A 141 8.67 -3.93 -9.64
N ALA A 142 8.92 -4.69 -10.69
CA ALA A 142 8.37 -6.03 -10.86
C ALA A 142 9.51 -6.97 -11.25
N PHE A 143 9.63 -8.08 -10.53
CA PHE A 143 10.64 -9.09 -10.77
C PHE A 143 9.95 -10.43 -11.05
N LEU A 144 10.16 -10.98 -12.25
CA LEU A 144 9.68 -12.31 -12.59
C LEU A 144 10.65 -13.35 -12.02
N LYS A 145 10.15 -14.24 -11.15
CA LYS A 145 10.91 -15.39 -10.66
C LYS A 145 10.85 -16.50 -11.69
N LYS A 146 12.01 -16.85 -12.25
CA LYS A 146 12.13 -17.90 -13.26
C LYS A 146 13.49 -18.58 -13.14
N ASP A 147 13.50 -19.91 -13.07
CA ASP A 147 14.72 -20.72 -13.02
C ASP A 147 15.69 -20.31 -11.89
N GLY A 148 15.14 -19.95 -10.72
CA GLY A 148 15.91 -19.47 -9.57
C GLY A 148 16.47 -18.05 -9.71
N LYS A 149 16.18 -17.35 -10.80
CA LYS A 149 16.60 -15.98 -11.09
C LYS A 149 15.44 -15.02 -10.90
N LEU A 150 15.76 -13.73 -10.82
CA LEU A 150 14.79 -12.64 -10.84
C LEU A 150 15.04 -11.73 -12.04
N ILE A 151 14.06 -11.63 -12.94
CA ILE A 151 14.16 -10.82 -14.15
C ILE A 151 13.43 -9.49 -13.90
N LEU A 152 14.14 -8.36 -13.95
CA LEU A 152 13.51 -7.06 -13.77
C LEU A 152 12.64 -6.71 -14.98
N GLY A 153 11.35 -6.47 -14.77
CA GLY A 153 10.41 -6.08 -15.81
C GLY A 153 10.41 -4.58 -16.11
N VAL A 154 10.08 -4.23 -17.35
CA VAL A 154 9.83 -2.85 -17.77
C VAL A 154 8.33 -2.65 -17.98
N GLY A 155 7.73 -1.75 -17.19
CA GLY A 155 6.31 -1.38 -17.31
C GLY A 155 6.15 0.11 -17.57
N ARG A 156 4.96 0.50 -18.07
CA ARG A 156 4.60 1.92 -18.13
C ARG A 156 4.35 2.44 -16.72
N ILE A 157 5.04 3.51 -16.35
CA ILE A 157 4.97 4.12 -15.02
C ILE A 157 4.37 5.52 -15.13
N GLU A 158 3.48 5.86 -14.20
CA GLU A 158 2.99 7.22 -13.99
C GLU A 158 3.38 7.68 -12.59
N THR A 159 3.72 8.96 -12.46
CA THR A 159 4.13 9.56 -11.20
C THR A 159 3.12 10.60 -10.78
N SER A 160 2.68 10.54 -9.52
CA SER A 160 1.83 11.53 -8.89
C SER A 160 2.34 11.80 -7.48
N VAL A 161 2.57 13.08 -7.15
CA VAL A 161 2.96 13.54 -5.80
C VAL A 161 4.15 12.75 -5.20
N GLY A 162 5.22 12.55 -6.00
CA GLY A 162 6.45 11.89 -5.53
C GLY A 162 6.38 10.36 -5.39
N ARG A 163 5.26 9.74 -5.78
CA ARG A 163 5.12 8.29 -5.87
C ARG A 163 4.80 7.86 -7.29
N SER A 164 5.48 6.82 -7.74
CA SER A 164 5.33 6.24 -9.06
C SER A 164 4.54 4.93 -8.96
N TYR A 165 3.77 4.60 -10.00
CA TYR A 165 2.94 3.39 -10.05
C TYR A 165 2.93 2.80 -11.46
N PHE A 166 2.79 1.48 -11.59
CA PHE A 166 2.52 0.86 -12.88
C PHE A 166 1.12 1.24 -13.37
N VAL A 167 1.02 1.66 -14.63
CA VAL A 167 -0.27 1.98 -15.26
C VAL A 167 -1.13 0.72 -15.32
N LYS A 168 -2.32 0.78 -14.72
CA LYS A 168 -3.24 -0.35 -14.65
C LYS A 168 -3.63 -0.82 -16.05
N GLY A 169 -3.61 -2.14 -16.26
CA GLY A 169 -3.99 -2.76 -17.54
C GLY A 169 -2.88 -2.74 -18.60
N MET A 170 -1.75 -2.10 -18.33
CA MET A 170 -0.58 -2.16 -19.21
C MET A 170 0.31 -3.34 -18.83
N PRO A 171 0.85 -4.09 -19.82
CA PRO A 171 1.70 -5.24 -19.54
C PRO A 171 3.07 -4.80 -19.03
N ILE A 172 3.71 -5.70 -18.28
CA ILE A 172 5.12 -5.59 -17.89
C ILE A 172 5.92 -6.49 -18.82
N ARG A 173 6.97 -5.93 -19.42
CA ARG A 173 7.85 -6.58 -20.40
C ARG A 173 9.12 -7.07 -19.70
N PHE A 174 9.19 -8.37 -19.44
CA PHE A 174 10.36 -9.00 -18.83
C PHE A 174 11.48 -9.29 -19.83
N ASP A 175 11.20 -9.24 -21.13
CA ASP A 175 12.18 -9.37 -22.22
C ASP A 175 13.00 -8.09 -22.48
N LYS A 176 12.64 -6.99 -21.81
CA LYS A 176 13.25 -5.66 -21.99
C LYS A 176 14.01 -5.16 -20.75
N GLY A 177 14.05 -5.97 -19.70
CA GLY A 177 14.77 -5.66 -18.47
C GLY A 177 16.28 -5.56 -18.68
N ARG A 178 16.90 -4.54 -18.09
CA ARG A 178 18.37 -4.42 -18.06
C ARG A 178 19.02 -5.42 -17.11
N PHE A 179 18.41 -5.61 -15.92
CA PHE A 179 19.00 -6.45 -14.88
C PHE A 179 18.35 -7.83 -14.80
N ASN A 180 19.19 -8.86 -14.93
CA ASN A 180 18.87 -10.25 -14.59
C ASN A 180 19.62 -10.64 -13.34
N PHE A 181 18.88 -10.84 -12.25
CA PHE A 181 19.42 -11.13 -10.93
C PHE A 181 19.65 -12.63 -10.75
N LEU A 182 20.89 -13.00 -10.47
CA LEU A 182 21.34 -14.35 -10.16
C LEU A 182 21.42 -14.54 -8.64
N PRO A 183 21.07 -15.72 -8.11
CA PRO A 183 21.18 -16.00 -6.68
C PRO A 183 22.64 -15.89 -6.23
N THR A 184 22.84 -15.35 -5.03
CA THR A 184 24.14 -15.21 -4.38
C THR A 184 23.97 -15.43 -2.88
N ASP A 185 25.06 -15.72 -2.18
CA ASP A 185 25.07 -15.74 -0.73
C ASP A 185 24.70 -14.36 -0.15
N CYS A 186 23.86 -14.39 0.87
CA CYS A 186 23.55 -13.20 1.64
C CYS A 186 24.75 -12.78 2.47
N LYS A 187 25.17 -11.52 2.31
CA LYS A 187 26.15 -10.90 3.20
C LYS A 187 25.40 -10.39 4.42
N ASP A 188 25.97 -10.66 5.59
CA ASP A 188 25.48 -10.17 6.88
C ASP A 188 25.96 -8.75 7.17
#